data_AF-A0A1Q7ZKC1-F1
#
_entry.id   AF-A0A1Q7ZKC1-F1
#
_cell.length_a   1.000
_cell.length_b   1.000
_cell.length_c   1.000
_cell.angle_alpha   90.00
_cell.angle_beta   90.00
_cell.angle_gamma   90.00
#
_symmetry.space_group_name_H-M   'P 1'
#
loop_
_entity.id
_entity.type
_entity.pdbx_description
1 polymer ?
#
loop_
_entity_poly.entity_id
_entity_poly.type
_entity_poly.pdbx_seq_one_letter_code
_entity_poly.pdbx_strand_id
1 'polypeptide(L)'
;MAVASGTTAYKRMFLRWEILRGWMPAIVFAAIALAIELLFFTYMVGRGMMDEAFTISLGALKIPLSIALFFSLANAVVLLTLWMSVFENTAFVMAGPDRRVRRILYPLRMVKAAAIVLTPFTIVLFTPYIVESSWFISAVVSASNTVPSLRQTAINFYTWSFGLERMDYSVKFVVSQLSAAFTSTVVSGLLLWRVKGTRNLMLALSRKR
;
A
#
# COMPACT_ATOMS: atom_id res chain seq x y z
N MET A 1 8.47 35.35 41.16
CA MET A 1 9.29 34.12 41.22
C MET A 1 8.53 32.99 40.54
N ALA A 2 9.26 32.32 39.65
CA ALA A 2 8.97 31.21 38.72
C ALA A 2 7.58 30.51 38.70
N VAL A 3 7.07 30.51 37.47
CA VAL A 3 5.99 29.74 36.82
C VAL A 3 6.16 28.22 36.96
N ALA A 4 5.09 27.53 37.39
CA ALA A 4 4.92 26.09 37.19
C ALA A 4 3.82 25.85 36.14
N SER A 5 4.18 25.99 34.87
CA SER A 5 3.31 25.62 33.76
C SER A 5 3.32 24.09 33.64
N GLY A 6 2.20 23.47 34.01
CA GLY A 6 1.89 22.07 33.74
C GLY A 6 1.81 21.83 32.25
N THR A 7 2.96 21.72 31.60
CA THR A 7 3.06 21.22 30.24
C THR A 7 2.98 19.70 30.32
N THR A 8 1.79 19.15 30.04
CA THR A 8 1.69 17.80 29.50
C THR A 8 2.55 17.75 28.25
N ALA A 9 3.81 17.40 28.40
CA ALA A 9 4.75 17.30 27.31
C ALA A 9 4.25 16.18 26.39
N TYR A 10 3.51 16.57 25.35
CA TYR A 10 3.25 15.77 24.16
C TYR A 10 4.60 15.54 23.49
N LYS A 11 5.41 14.66 24.06
CA LYS A 11 6.70 14.29 23.52
C LYS A 11 6.41 13.42 22.32
N ARG A 12 6.55 13.99 21.12
CA ARG A 12 6.79 13.25 19.89
C ARG A 12 7.77 12.10 20.24
N MET A 13 7.37 10.82 20.21
CA MET A 13 8.17 9.64 19.80
C MET A 13 8.88 9.85 18.43
N PHE A 14 9.30 11.06 18.08
CA PHE A 14 10.19 11.31 16.95
C PHE A 14 11.64 10.92 17.26
N LEU A 15 11.98 10.64 18.53
CA LEU A 15 13.23 9.95 18.85
C LEU A 15 12.93 8.50 19.16
N ARG A 16 12.99 7.60 18.16
CA ARG A 16 13.39 6.18 18.35
C ARG A 16 13.40 5.30 17.08
N TRP A 17 13.41 5.86 15.87
CA TRP A 17 13.89 5.11 14.70
C TRP A 17 15.39 4.76 14.81
N GLU A 18 16.14 5.39 15.72
CA GLU A 18 17.54 5.08 16.04
C GLU A 18 17.77 3.73 16.73
N ILE A 19 16.72 3.04 17.19
CA ILE A 19 16.91 1.72 17.80
C ILE A 19 16.66 0.66 16.73
N LEU A 20 17.64 -0.23 16.53
CA LEU A 20 17.63 -1.43 15.67
C LEU A 20 16.28 -2.17 15.51
N ARG A 21 15.35 -2.02 16.47
CA ARG A 21 13.99 -2.57 16.45
C ARG A 21 13.05 -1.97 15.40
N GLY A 22 13.28 -0.76 14.89
CA GLY A 22 12.48 -0.18 13.80
C GLY A 22 12.89 -0.67 12.41
N TRP A 23 14.17 -1.03 12.26
CA TRP A 23 14.76 -1.43 10.97
C TRP A 23 14.33 -2.81 10.52
N MET A 24 14.28 -3.81 11.43
CA MET A 24 13.85 -5.16 11.06
C MET A 24 12.45 -5.18 10.40
N PRO A 25 11.39 -4.57 10.99
CA PRO A 25 10.08 -4.50 10.34
C PRO A 25 10.09 -3.75 9.01
N ALA A 26 10.87 -2.67 8.90
CA ALA A 26 10.98 -1.92 7.66
C ALA A 26 11.65 -2.74 6.54
N ILE A 27 12.71 -3.48 6.86
CA ILE A 27 13.40 -4.39 5.94
C ILE A 27 12.46 -5.51 5.51
N VAL A 28 11.73 -6.12 6.44
CA VAL A 28 10.74 -7.17 6.12
C VAL A 28 9.64 -6.62 5.22
N PHE A 29 9.11 -5.43 5.52
CA PHE A 29 8.11 -4.78 4.68
C PHE A 29 8.64 -4.46 3.28
N ALA A 30 9.86 -3.91 3.19
CA ALA A 30 10.54 -3.64 1.93
C ALA A 30 10.72 -4.93 1.11
N ALA A 31 11.17 -6.02 1.75
CA ALA A 31 11.34 -7.31 1.11
C ALA A 31 10.01 -7.86 0.57
N ILE A 32 8.91 -7.72 1.32
CA ILE A 32 7.57 -8.11 0.87
C ILE A 32 7.12 -7.26 -0.33
N ALA A 33 7.27 -5.94 -0.25
CA ALA A 33 6.90 -5.04 -1.34
C ALA A 33 7.70 -5.35 -2.61
N LEU A 34 9.02 -5.54 -2.48
CA LEU A 34 9.90 -5.96 -3.58
C LEU A 34 9.50 -7.32 -4.14
N ALA A 35 9.19 -8.30 -3.30
CA ALA A 35 8.78 -9.62 -3.75
C ALA A 35 7.46 -9.57 -4.54
N ILE A 36 6.50 -8.75 -4.12
CA ILE A 36 5.23 -8.53 -4.83
C ILE A 36 5.49 -7.90 -6.21
N GLU A 37 6.32 -6.85 -6.25
CA GLU A 37 6.69 -6.14 -7.47
C GLU A 37 7.43 -7.04 -8.46
N LEU A 38 8.43 -7.79 -7.99
CA LEU A 38 9.17 -8.74 -8.81
C LEU A 38 8.27 -9.85 -9.34
N LEU A 39 7.37 -10.40 -8.49
CA LEU A 39 6.40 -11.40 -8.92
C LEU A 39 5.49 -10.85 -10.02
N PHE A 40 4.98 -9.63 -9.85
CA PHE A 40 4.14 -8.99 -10.84
C PHE A 40 4.88 -8.70 -12.15
N PHE A 41 6.10 -8.18 -12.07
CA PHE A 41 6.96 -7.93 -13.22
C PHE A 41 7.25 -9.22 -13.99
N THR A 42 7.71 -10.27 -13.31
CA THR A 42 8.00 -11.57 -13.96
C THR A 42 6.73 -12.17 -14.59
N TYR A 43 5.59 -12.04 -13.91
CA TYR A 43 4.30 -12.46 -14.46
C TYR A 43 3.96 -11.73 -15.76
N MET A 44 4.23 -10.42 -15.84
CA MET A 44 3.93 -9.60 -17.01
C MET A 44 4.87 -9.85 -18.18
N VAL A 45 6.18 -9.96 -17.90
CA VAL A 45 7.16 -10.37 -18.92
C VAL A 45 6.79 -11.74 -19.50
N GLY A 46 6.40 -12.70 -18.66
CA GLY A 46 5.98 -14.04 -19.09
C GLY A 46 4.71 -14.05 -19.96
N ARG A 47 3.91 -12.99 -19.96
CA ARG A 47 2.70 -12.83 -20.78
C ARG A 47 2.93 -12.05 -22.07
N GLY A 48 4.17 -11.63 -22.34
CA GLY A 48 4.54 -10.93 -23.56
C GLY A 48 4.64 -9.41 -23.42
N MET A 49 4.75 -8.88 -22.20
CA MET A 49 5.15 -7.48 -22.01
C MET A 49 6.54 -7.24 -22.61
N MET A 50 6.65 -6.29 -23.54
CA MET A 50 7.94 -5.90 -24.11
C MET A 50 8.70 -5.06 -23.08
N ASP A 51 9.86 -5.55 -22.67
CA ASP A 51 10.73 -4.85 -21.74
C ASP A 51 11.84 -4.10 -22.48
N GLU A 52 11.74 -2.78 -22.53
CA GLU A 52 12.80 -1.94 -23.06
C GLU A 52 13.89 -1.74 -22.00
N ALA A 53 15.08 -2.24 -22.30
CA ALA A 53 16.26 -2.10 -21.46
C ALA A 53 17.15 -0.96 -21.95
N PHE A 54 17.49 -0.03 -21.06
CA PHE A 54 18.52 0.97 -21.29
C PHE A 54 19.84 0.50 -20.69
N THR A 55 20.93 0.57 -21.45
CA THR A 55 22.26 0.22 -20.94
C THR A 55 22.94 1.45 -20.34
N ILE A 56 23.14 1.46 -19.02
CA ILE A 56 24.01 2.45 -18.38
C ILE A 56 25.45 1.93 -18.41
N SER A 57 26.36 2.73 -18.95
CA SER A 57 27.80 2.41 -18.94
C SER A 57 28.44 3.01 -17.68
N LEU A 58 28.81 2.17 -16.73
CA LEU A 58 29.61 2.51 -15.55
C LEU A 58 31.06 2.09 -15.82
N GLY A 59 31.81 2.98 -16.48
CA GLY A 59 33.17 2.67 -16.94
C GLY A 59 33.16 1.52 -17.96
N ALA A 60 33.80 0.40 -17.64
CA ALA A 60 33.83 -0.81 -18.47
C ALA A 60 32.61 -1.73 -18.30
N LEU A 61 31.80 -1.53 -17.25
CA LEU A 61 30.60 -2.34 -17.01
C LEU A 61 29.39 -1.72 -17.72
N LYS A 62 28.79 -2.46 -18.64
CA LYS A 62 27.48 -2.13 -19.21
C LYS A 62 26.42 -2.91 -18.45
N ILE A 63 25.60 -2.20 -17.67
CA ILE A 63 24.50 -2.82 -16.91
C ILE A 63 23.20 -2.54 -17.67
N PRO A 64 22.52 -3.58 -18.19
CA PRO A 64 21.19 -3.41 -18.76
C PRO A 64 20.18 -3.14 -17.62
N LEU A 65 19.51 -2.01 -17.67
CA LEU A 65 18.46 -1.63 -16.73
C LEU A 65 17.12 -1.59 -17.46
N SER A 66 16.22 -2.47 -17.05
CA SER A 66 14.82 -2.49 -17.51
C SER A 66 14.07 -1.27 -16.98
N ILE A 67 13.43 -0.51 -17.88
CA ILE A 67 12.61 0.65 -17.50
C ILE A 67 11.39 0.19 -16.71
N ALA A 68 10.76 -0.91 -17.13
CA ALA A 68 9.58 -1.47 -16.47
C ALA A 68 9.91 -1.98 -15.05
N LEU A 69 11.05 -2.64 -14.88
CA LEU A 69 11.54 -3.07 -13.57
C LEU A 69 11.86 -1.88 -12.68
N PHE A 70 12.52 -0.84 -13.21
CA PHE A 70 12.78 0.38 -12.44
C PHE A 70 11.48 1.03 -11.95
N PHE A 71 10.46 1.11 -12.81
CA PHE A 71 9.16 1.67 -12.47
C PHE A 71 8.43 0.86 -11.38
N SER A 72 8.47 -0.47 -11.50
CA SER A 72 7.96 -1.40 -10.48
C SER A 72 8.70 -1.26 -9.14
N LEU A 73 10.03 -1.16 -9.16
CA LEU A 73 10.82 -0.94 -7.95
C LEU A 73 10.57 0.43 -7.31
N ALA A 74 10.28 1.47 -8.11
CA ALA A 74 9.91 2.78 -7.58
C ALA A 74 8.63 2.70 -6.73
N ASN A 75 7.66 1.86 -7.11
CA ASN A 75 6.46 1.63 -6.32
C ASN A 75 6.73 0.94 -4.98
N ALA A 76 7.74 0.05 -4.90
CA ALA A 76 8.16 -0.50 -3.60
C ALA A 76 8.64 0.60 -2.63
N VAL A 77 9.33 1.62 -3.14
CA VAL A 77 9.75 2.79 -2.35
C VAL A 77 8.53 3.61 -1.91
N VAL A 78 7.56 3.82 -2.81
CA VAL A 78 6.29 4.49 -2.47
C VAL A 78 5.56 3.74 -1.36
N LEU A 79 5.44 2.42 -1.44
CA LEU A 79 4.79 1.62 -0.41
C LEU A 79 5.50 1.72 0.94
N LEU A 80 6.83 1.67 0.93
CA LEU A 80 7.63 1.79 2.14
C LEU A 80 7.44 3.16 2.80
N THR A 81 7.45 4.24 2.02
CA THR A 81 7.21 5.60 2.53
C THR A 81 5.79 5.78 3.05
N LEU A 82 4.77 5.24 2.36
CA LEU A 82 3.38 5.24 2.82
C LEU A 82 3.22 4.46 4.12
N TRP A 83 3.81 3.27 4.22
CA TRP A 83 3.77 2.45 5.42
C TRP A 83 4.43 3.15 6.61
N MET A 84 5.61 3.72 6.41
CA MET A 84 6.29 4.51 7.45
C MET A 84 5.42 5.67 7.90
N SER A 85 4.86 6.44 6.96
CA SER A 85 4.00 7.58 7.27
C SER A 85 2.73 7.19 8.03
N VAL A 86 2.03 6.13 7.60
CA VAL A 86 0.84 5.60 8.27
C VAL A 86 1.19 5.11 9.66
N PHE A 87 2.27 4.34 9.79
CA PHE A 87 2.70 3.81 11.08
C PHE A 87 3.06 4.94 12.06
N GLU A 88 3.87 5.91 11.65
CA GLU A 88 4.28 7.02 12.53
C GLU A 88 3.12 7.87 13.02
N ASN A 89 2.17 8.18 12.14
CA ASN A 89 1.03 9.02 12.50
C ASN A 89 -0.04 8.26 13.30
N THR A 90 -0.13 6.93 13.17
CA THR A 90 -1.11 6.10 13.90
C THR A 90 -0.55 5.49 15.19
N ALA A 91 0.77 5.39 15.34
CA ALA A 91 1.42 4.84 16.53
C ALA A 91 1.26 5.73 17.77
N PHE A 92 0.83 6.99 17.62
CA PHE A 92 0.65 7.96 18.70
C PHE A 92 -0.80 8.16 19.13
N VAL A 93 -1.32 7.28 19.98
CA VAL A 93 -2.39 7.63 20.93
C VAL A 93 -2.22 6.76 22.18
N MET A 94 -2.17 7.44 23.33
CA MET A 94 -2.05 6.98 24.72
C MET A 94 -1.04 5.86 24.94
N ALA A 95 0.11 6.23 25.51
CA ALA A 95 0.87 5.31 26.35
C ALA A 95 -0.05 4.87 27.50
N GLY A 96 -0.77 3.77 27.30
CA GLY A 96 -1.39 3.06 28.42
C GLY A 96 -0.33 2.76 29.47
N PRO A 97 -0.67 2.74 30.76
CA PRO A 97 0.28 2.76 31.87
C PRO A 97 1.21 1.54 31.92
N ASP A 98 0.99 0.51 31.10
CA ASP A 98 1.62 -0.78 31.26
C ASP A 98 2.65 -1.16 30.17
N ARG A 99 3.89 -1.41 30.59
CA ARG A 99 5.06 -1.68 29.73
C ARG A 99 4.94 -3.01 28.98
N ARG A 100 4.20 -3.98 29.54
CA ARG A 100 3.93 -5.30 28.92
C ARG A 100 2.96 -5.18 27.75
N VAL A 101 1.86 -4.45 27.93
CA VAL A 101 0.84 -4.21 26.89
C VAL A 101 1.46 -3.49 25.68
N ARG A 102 2.35 -2.52 25.92
CA ARG A 102 3.07 -1.80 24.86
C ARG A 102 3.95 -2.72 23.99
N ARG A 103 4.53 -3.78 24.55
CA ARG A 103 5.41 -4.72 23.82
C ARG A 103 4.63 -5.55 22.79
N ILE A 104 3.36 -5.88 23.09
CA ILE A 104 2.50 -6.70 22.22
C ILE A 104 1.73 -5.81 21.21
N LEU A 105 1.25 -4.64 21.63
CA LEU A 105 0.49 -3.75 20.74
C LEU A 105 1.34 -3.15 19.61
N TYR A 106 2.64 -2.97 19.83
CA TYR A 106 3.54 -2.35 18.86
C TYR A 106 3.66 -3.15 17.55
N PRO A 107 4.04 -4.44 17.55
CA PRO A 107 4.09 -5.24 16.32
C PRO A 107 2.71 -5.39 15.67
N LEU A 108 1.63 -5.52 16.46
CA LEU A 108 0.28 -5.61 15.92
C LEU A 108 -0.11 -4.36 15.14
N ARG A 109 0.26 -3.17 15.62
CA ARG A 109 0.03 -1.90 14.90
C ARG A 109 0.87 -1.79 13.64
N MET A 110 2.11 -2.29 13.65
CA MET A 110 2.96 -2.35 12.45
C MET A 110 2.34 -3.24 11.37
N VAL A 111 1.87 -4.42 11.75
CA VAL A 111 1.19 -5.35 10.83
C VAL A 111 -0.11 -4.74 10.32
N LYS A 112 -0.89 -4.08 11.18
CA LYS A 112 -2.10 -3.37 10.77
C LYS A 112 -1.80 -2.26 9.76
N ALA A 113 -0.77 -1.45 9.99
CA ALA A 113 -0.35 -0.42 9.05
C ALA A 113 0.11 -1.05 7.71
N ALA A 114 0.84 -2.16 7.76
CA ALA A 114 1.26 -2.90 6.58
C ALA A 114 0.07 -3.40 5.78
N ALA A 115 -0.92 -4.02 6.43
CA ALA A 115 -2.13 -4.49 5.80
C ALA A 115 -2.93 -3.34 5.15
N ILE A 116 -3.09 -2.21 5.83
CA ILE A 116 -3.83 -1.06 5.29
C ILE A 116 -3.20 -0.51 4.01
N VAL A 117 -1.87 -0.56 3.88
CA VAL A 117 -1.14 -0.04 2.70
C VAL A 117 -1.06 -1.10 1.60
N LEU A 118 -0.71 -2.35 1.97
CA LEU A 118 -0.50 -3.44 1.01
C LEU A 118 -1.80 -3.96 0.42
N THR A 119 -2.88 -4.11 1.19
CA THR A 119 -4.13 -4.67 0.68
C THR A 119 -4.72 -3.90 -0.50
N PRO A 120 -4.94 -2.57 -0.43
CA PRO A 120 -5.46 -1.84 -1.58
C PRO A 120 -4.46 -1.83 -2.74
N PHE A 121 -3.16 -1.81 -2.45
CA PHE A 121 -2.13 -1.88 -3.47
C PHE A 121 -2.19 -3.20 -4.24
N THR A 122 -2.12 -4.35 -3.55
CA THR A 122 -2.10 -5.67 -4.18
C THR A 122 -3.39 -5.98 -4.90
N ILE A 123 -4.55 -5.66 -4.30
CA ILE A 123 -5.83 -5.88 -4.96
C ILE A 123 -5.85 -5.14 -6.30
N VAL A 124 -5.54 -3.84 -6.30
CA VAL A 124 -5.59 -3.03 -7.53
C VAL A 124 -4.52 -3.44 -8.54
N LEU A 125 -3.31 -3.78 -8.08
CA LEU A 125 -2.22 -4.24 -8.93
C LEU A 125 -2.62 -5.50 -9.71
N PHE A 126 -3.31 -6.44 -9.05
CA PHE A 126 -3.75 -7.68 -9.66
C PHE A 126 -5.16 -7.63 -10.25
N THR A 127 -5.90 -6.51 -10.12
CA THR A 127 -7.31 -6.40 -10.56
C THR A 127 -7.54 -6.88 -12.00
N PRO A 128 -6.80 -6.42 -13.03
CA PRO A 128 -7.07 -6.85 -14.40
C PRO A 128 -7.02 -8.37 -14.54
N TYR A 129 -6.12 -9.04 -13.82
CA TYR A 129 -5.92 -10.49 -13.87
C TYR A 129 -6.90 -11.26 -13.00
N ILE A 130 -7.33 -10.68 -11.87
CA ILE A 130 -8.41 -11.24 -11.05
C ILE A 130 -9.68 -11.30 -11.90
N VAL A 131 -9.97 -10.23 -12.65
CA VAL A 131 -11.17 -10.16 -13.50
C VAL A 131 -11.12 -11.16 -14.65
N GLU A 132 -9.95 -11.40 -15.24
CA GLU A 132 -9.75 -12.40 -16.31
C GLU A 132 -9.73 -13.86 -15.80
N SER A 133 -9.68 -14.08 -14.48
CA SER A 133 -9.50 -15.42 -13.92
C SER A 133 -10.77 -16.29 -14.00
N SER A 134 -10.59 -17.58 -14.35
CA SER A 134 -11.71 -18.52 -14.51
C SER A 134 -12.56 -18.72 -13.25
N TRP A 135 -11.95 -18.63 -12.06
CA TRP A 135 -12.66 -18.73 -10.80
C TRP A 135 -13.55 -17.51 -10.53
N PHE A 136 -13.06 -16.30 -10.86
CA PHE A 136 -13.83 -15.07 -10.70
C PHE A 136 -15.01 -15.05 -11.67
N ILE A 137 -14.75 -15.45 -12.92
CA ILE A 137 -15.77 -15.62 -13.94
C ILE A 137 -16.87 -16.57 -13.46
N SER A 138 -16.49 -17.73 -12.94
CA SER A 138 -17.41 -18.73 -12.39
C SER A 138 -18.23 -18.19 -11.22
N ALA A 139 -17.60 -17.40 -10.33
CA ALA A 139 -18.29 -16.77 -9.20
C ALA A 139 -19.34 -15.74 -9.67
N VAL A 140 -19.01 -14.90 -10.65
CA VAL A 140 -19.93 -13.91 -11.23
C VAL A 140 -21.11 -14.60 -11.93
N VAL A 141 -20.83 -15.67 -12.70
CA VAL A 141 -21.88 -16.47 -13.35
C VAL A 141 -22.79 -17.14 -12.31
N SER A 142 -22.22 -17.74 -11.26
CA SER A 142 -23.00 -18.35 -10.19
C SER A 142 -23.89 -17.33 -9.47
N ALA A 143 -23.36 -16.14 -9.16
CA ALA A 143 -24.11 -15.08 -8.49
C ALA A 143 -25.24 -14.50 -9.38
N SER A 144 -25.00 -14.36 -10.68
CA SER A 144 -26.02 -13.90 -11.62
C SER A 144 -27.12 -14.92 -11.89
N ASN A 145 -26.82 -16.22 -11.77
CA ASN A 145 -27.81 -17.29 -11.87
C ASN A 145 -28.69 -17.39 -10.62
N THR A 146 -28.16 -17.09 -9.43
CA THR A 146 -28.94 -17.08 -8.18
C THR A 146 -29.78 -15.82 -8.01
N VAL A 147 -29.32 -14.68 -8.52
CA VAL A 147 -30.03 -13.40 -8.43
C VAL A 147 -30.26 -12.84 -9.84
N PRO A 148 -31.44 -13.05 -10.44
CA PRO A 148 -31.73 -12.66 -11.82
C PRO A 148 -31.53 -11.16 -12.12
N SER A 149 -31.69 -10.28 -11.13
CA SER A 149 -31.46 -8.84 -11.27
C SER A 149 -29.99 -8.47 -11.52
N LEU A 150 -29.04 -9.35 -11.20
CA LEU A 150 -27.61 -9.15 -11.45
C LEU A 150 -27.19 -9.57 -12.86
N ARG A 151 -28.06 -10.24 -13.63
CA ARG A 151 -27.70 -10.81 -14.94
C ARG A 151 -27.27 -9.75 -15.95
N GLN A 152 -27.99 -8.63 -16.04
CA GLN A 152 -27.60 -7.53 -16.93
C GLN A 152 -26.28 -6.87 -16.49
N THR A 153 -26.10 -6.68 -15.18
CA THR A 153 -24.86 -6.15 -14.60
C THR A 153 -23.67 -7.05 -14.91
N ALA A 154 -23.83 -8.37 -14.79
CA ALA A 154 -22.81 -9.34 -15.13
C ALA A 154 -22.43 -9.25 -16.63
N ILE A 155 -23.42 -9.20 -17.53
CA ILE A 155 -23.17 -9.05 -18.98
C ILE A 155 -22.39 -7.77 -19.27
N ASN A 156 -22.83 -6.63 -18.74
CA ASN A 156 -22.15 -5.35 -18.94
C ASN A 156 -20.71 -5.37 -18.40
N PHE A 157 -20.52 -5.99 -17.23
CA PHE A 157 -19.19 -6.18 -16.64
C PHE A 157 -18.29 -7.03 -17.53
N TYR A 158 -18.79 -8.14 -18.09
CA TYR A 158 -18.04 -8.98 -19.02
C TYR A 158 -17.67 -8.25 -20.30
N THR A 159 -18.60 -7.49 -20.88
CA THR A 159 -18.32 -6.70 -22.08
C THR A 159 -17.22 -5.68 -21.83
N TRP A 160 -17.22 -5.04 -20.65
CA TRP A 160 -16.14 -4.15 -20.23
C TRP A 160 -14.82 -4.88 -19.99
N SER A 161 -14.84 -6.05 -19.33
CA SER A 161 -13.62 -6.83 -19.05
C SER A 161 -12.97 -7.37 -20.33
N PHE A 162 -13.74 -7.69 -21.37
CA PHE A 162 -13.19 -8.01 -22.70
C PHE A 162 -12.41 -6.84 -23.31
N GLY A 163 -12.81 -5.60 -23.02
CA GLY A 163 -12.05 -4.41 -23.41
C GLY A 163 -10.69 -4.34 -22.71
N LEU A 164 -10.63 -4.75 -21.44
CA LEU A 164 -9.36 -4.88 -20.72
C LEU A 164 -8.51 -5.98 -21.33
N GLU A 165 -9.07 -7.16 -21.62
CA GLU A 165 -8.30 -8.29 -22.18
C GLU A 165 -7.51 -7.90 -23.44
N ARG A 166 -8.11 -7.09 -24.31
CA ARG A 166 -7.53 -6.62 -25.57
C ARG A 166 -6.48 -5.51 -25.44
N MET A 167 -6.30 -4.93 -24.25
CA MET A 167 -5.23 -3.95 -24.05
C MET A 167 -3.85 -4.62 -24.14
N ASP A 168 -2.90 -3.89 -24.72
CA ASP A 168 -1.50 -4.30 -24.74
C ASP A 168 -0.97 -4.51 -23.31
N TYR A 169 -0.14 -5.53 -23.11
CA TYR A 169 0.39 -5.91 -21.80
C TYR A 169 1.23 -4.79 -21.18
N SER A 170 1.94 -3.99 -21.98
CA SER A 170 2.71 -2.84 -21.51
C SER A 170 1.78 -1.76 -20.92
N VAL A 171 0.65 -1.50 -21.58
CA VAL A 171 -0.36 -0.55 -21.09
C VAL A 171 -1.03 -1.09 -19.82
N LYS A 172 -1.40 -2.38 -19.80
CA LYS A 172 -1.95 -3.04 -18.60
C LYS A 172 -0.98 -2.92 -17.42
N PHE A 173 0.31 -3.10 -17.63
CA PHE A 173 1.34 -2.96 -16.61
C PHE A 173 1.36 -1.55 -16.03
N VAL A 174 1.52 -0.53 -16.88
CA VAL A 174 1.60 0.87 -16.43
C VAL A 174 0.33 1.32 -15.71
N VAL A 175 -0.84 0.99 -16.26
CA VAL A 175 -2.13 1.33 -15.65
C VAL A 175 -2.31 0.64 -14.30
N SER A 176 -1.94 -0.64 -14.18
CA SER A 176 -2.03 -1.38 -12.91
C SER A 176 -1.11 -0.76 -11.86
N GLN A 177 0.14 -0.47 -12.23
CA GLN A 177 1.13 0.12 -11.34
C GLN A 177 0.72 1.51 -10.83
N LEU A 178 0.27 2.39 -11.73
CA LEU A 178 -0.19 3.73 -11.36
C LEU A 178 -1.47 3.68 -10.51
N SER A 179 -2.44 2.85 -10.90
CA SER A 179 -3.71 2.72 -10.17
C SER A 179 -3.49 2.15 -8.78
N ALA A 180 -2.60 1.17 -8.63
CA ALA A 180 -2.26 0.56 -7.35
C ALA A 180 -1.58 1.57 -6.41
N ALA A 181 -0.57 2.28 -6.91
CA ALA A 181 0.14 3.32 -6.14
C ALA A 181 -0.82 4.46 -5.75
N PHE A 182 -1.66 4.92 -6.68
CA PHE A 182 -2.65 5.96 -6.41
C PHE A 182 -3.65 5.52 -5.34
N THR A 183 -4.23 4.32 -5.48
CA THR A 183 -5.23 3.82 -4.52
C THR A 183 -4.64 3.66 -3.14
N SER A 184 -3.43 3.09 -3.02
CA SER A 184 -2.74 2.96 -1.73
C SER A 184 -2.44 4.33 -1.11
N THR A 185 -2.06 5.31 -1.92
CA THR A 185 -1.83 6.69 -1.48
C THR A 185 -3.12 7.34 -0.97
N VAL A 186 -4.23 7.19 -1.69
CA VAL A 186 -5.54 7.73 -1.29
C VAL A 186 -6.02 7.10 0.02
N VAL A 187 -5.98 5.77 0.13
CA VAL A 187 -6.41 5.06 1.35
C VAL A 187 -5.55 5.47 2.55
N SER A 188 -4.24 5.53 2.36
CA SER A 188 -3.30 5.99 3.40
C SER A 188 -3.56 7.44 3.78
N GLY A 189 -3.75 8.32 2.80
CA GLY A 189 -4.04 9.74 3.00
C GLY A 189 -5.35 9.98 3.75
N LEU A 190 -6.43 9.26 3.41
CA LEU A 190 -7.71 9.32 4.10
C LEU A 190 -7.60 8.85 5.56
N LEU A 191 -6.84 7.79 5.81
CA LEU A 191 -6.57 7.31 7.16
C LEU A 191 -5.83 8.37 7.99
N LEU A 192 -4.78 8.96 7.41
CA LEU A 192 -4.00 10.03 8.03
C LEU A 192 -4.84 11.27 8.32
N TRP A 193 -5.72 11.65 7.39
CA TRP A 193 -6.66 12.76 7.55
C TRP A 193 -7.63 12.50 8.71
N ARG A 194 -8.23 11.31 8.77
CA ARG A 194 -9.10 10.90 9.87
C ARG A 194 -8.39 10.99 11.23
N VAL A 195 -7.17 10.47 11.32
CA VAL A 195 -6.39 10.48 12.58
C VAL A 195 -6.05 11.91 13.00
N LYS A 196 -5.60 12.77 12.07
CA LYS A 196 -5.31 14.17 12.38
C LYS A 196 -6.57 14.95 12.76
N GLY A 197 -7.69 14.71 12.10
CA GLY A 197 -8.99 15.32 12.41
C GLY A 197 -9.45 15.02 13.83
N THR A 198 -9.45 13.73 14.23
CA THR A 198 -9.81 13.33 15.61
C THR A 198 -8.90 13.95 16.66
N ARG A 199 -7.58 14.07 16.38
CA ARG A 199 -6.63 14.73 17.29
C ARG A 199 -6.96 16.21 17.48
N ASN A 200 -7.22 16.93 16.41
CA ASN A 200 -7.53 18.36 16.48
C ASN A 200 -8.83 18.62 17.25
N LEU A 201 -9.84 17.76 17.06
CA LEU A 201 -11.09 17.82 17.82
C LEU A 201 -10.86 17.57 19.32
N MET A 202 -10.06 16.56 19.68
CA MET A 202 -9.72 16.29 21.09
C MET A 202 -8.97 17.45 21.75
N LEU A 203 -8.02 18.08 21.05
CA LEU A 203 -7.29 19.26 21.54
C LEU A 203 -8.20 20.49 21.70
N ALA A 204 -9.17 20.67 20.80
CA ALA A 204 -10.15 21.75 20.91
C ALA A 204 -11.07 21.55 22.12
N LEU A 205 -11.49 20.31 22.40
CA LEU A 205 -12.30 19.96 23.57
C LEU A 205 -11.52 20.10 24.88
N SER A 206 -10.23 19.75 24.90
CA SER A 206 -9.40 19.88 26.11
C SER A 206 -9.04 21.33 26.45
N ARG A 207 -9.07 22.26 25.48
CA ARG A 207 -8.86 23.71 25.71
C ARG A 207 -10.10 24.44 26.24
N LYS A 208 -11.28 23.81 26.17
CA LYS A 208 -12.55 24.38 26.63
C LYS A 208 -12.93 23.97 28.06
N ARG A 209 -12.19 23.06 28.68
CA ARG A 209 -12.29 22.72 30.10
C ARG A 209 -11.19 23.44 30.87
#